data_AF-A0AB73ASB9-F1
#
_entry.id   AF-A0AB73ASB9-F1
#
_cell.length_a   1.000
_cell.length_b   1.000
_cell.length_c   1.000
_cell.angle_alpha   90.00
_cell.angle_beta   90.00
_cell.angle_gamma   90.00
#
_symmetry.space_group_name_H-M   'P 1'
#
loop_
_entity.id
_entity.type
_entity.pdbx_description
1 polymer ?
#
loop_
_entity_poly.entity_id
_entity_poly.type
_entity_poly.pdbx_seq_one_letter_code
_entity_poly.pdbx_strand_id
1 'polypeptide(L)'
;MIMPGITIGSNVVIAAGAVVTKNIPDGVVVGGNPAKIIETIENFEKKYIKYNMGCKFLSHDQKLDFLKKQPEELFIKVVGVMSFKDK
;
A
#
# COMPACT_ATOMS: atom_id res chain seq x y z
N MET A 1 4.09 -4.65 -14.36
CA MET A 1 4.32 -4.65 -15.82
C MET A 1 3.03 -4.26 -16.53
N ILE A 2 3.10 -3.45 -17.58
CA ILE A 2 1.95 -3.02 -18.38
C ILE A 2 2.18 -3.44 -19.84
N MET A 3 1.22 -4.13 -20.45
CA MET A 3 1.33 -4.54 -21.85
C MET A 3 1.17 -3.32 -22.80
N PRO A 4 1.82 -3.33 -23.98
CA PRO A 4 1.66 -2.27 -24.96
C PRO A 4 0.22 -2.13 -25.44
N GLY A 5 -0.20 -0.90 -25.76
CA GLY A 5 -1.54 -0.62 -26.29
C GLY A 5 -2.67 -0.61 -25.25
N ILE A 6 -2.32 -0.67 -23.97
CA ILE A 6 -3.28 -0.62 -22.86
C ILE A 6 -3.38 0.81 -22.31
N THR A 7 -4.61 1.27 -22.09
CA THR A 7 -4.89 2.56 -21.44
C THR A 7 -5.16 2.37 -19.95
N ILE A 8 -4.58 3.25 -19.14
CA ILE A 8 -4.81 3.33 -17.69
C ILE A 8 -5.55 4.63 -17.42
N GLY A 9 -6.67 4.51 -16.73
CA GLY A 9 -7.46 5.64 -16.27
C GLY A 9 -6.74 6.54 -15.26
N SER A 10 -7.40 7.63 -14.89
CA SER A 10 -6.95 8.54 -13.86
C SER A 10 -7.20 7.97 -12.46
N ASN A 11 -6.31 8.30 -11.52
CA ASN A 11 -6.39 7.84 -10.14
C ASN A 11 -6.55 6.32 -10.06
N VAL A 12 -5.49 5.58 -10.41
CA VAL A 12 -5.49 4.10 -10.40
C VAL A 12 -4.32 3.62 -9.56
N VAL A 13 -4.57 2.64 -8.69
CA VAL A 13 -3.51 1.97 -7.93
C VAL A 13 -3.22 0.61 -8.55
N ILE A 14 -1.97 0.40 -8.98
CA ILE A 14 -1.49 -0.90 -9.46
C ILE A 14 -0.65 -1.54 -8.36
N ALA A 15 -1.09 -2.70 -7.87
CA ALA A 15 -0.37 -3.45 -6.85
C ALA A 15 1.01 -3.90 -7.32
N ALA A 16 1.95 -4.03 -6.38
CA ALA A 16 3.28 -4.55 -6.66
C ALA A 16 3.21 -5.94 -7.31
N GLY A 17 4.04 -6.16 -8.34
CA GLY A 17 4.09 -7.43 -9.07
C GLY A 17 2.92 -7.69 -10.04
N ALA A 18 2.01 -6.73 -10.24
CA ALA A 18 0.89 -6.92 -11.17
C ALA A 18 1.32 -6.92 -12.65
N VAL A 19 0.65 -7.71 -13.49
CA VAL A 19 0.83 -7.74 -14.95
C VAL A 19 -0.47 -7.30 -15.62
N VAL A 20 -0.50 -6.05 -16.11
CA VAL A 20 -1.68 -5.44 -16.70
C VAL A 20 -1.81 -5.86 -18.15
N THR A 21 -2.85 -6.65 -18.46
CA THR A 21 -3.14 -7.19 -19.79
C THR A 21 -4.41 -6.63 -20.42
N LYS A 22 -5.15 -5.75 -19.71
CA LYS A 22 -6.43 -5.16 -20.14
C LYS A 22 -6.51 -3.69 -19.71
N ASN A 23 -7.30 -2.90 -20.43
CA ASN A 23 -7.55 -1.50 -20.07
C ASN A 23 -8.13 -1.37 -18.66
N ILE A 24 -7.70 -0.35 -17.93
CA ILE A 24 -8.10 -0.11 -16.54
C ILE A 24 -8.93 1.18 -16.49
N PRO A 25 -10.16 1.15 -15.92
CA PRO A 25 -10.97 2.35 -15.74
C PRO A 25 -10.42 3.26 -14.64
N ASP A 26 -10.98 4.47 -14.52
CA ASP A 26 -10.61 5.43 -13.48
C ASP A 26 -10.98 4.93 -12.06
N GLY A 27 -10.22 5.35 -11.05
CA GLY A 27 -10.63 5.21 -9.65
C GLY A 27 -10.60 3.78 -9.09
N VAL A 28 -9.85 2.86 -9.68
CA VAL A 28 -9.80 1.46 -9.25
C VAL A 28 -8.42 1.02 -8.76
N VAL A 29 -8.42 -0.05 -7.95
CA VAL A 29 -7.24 -0.76 -7.51
C VAL A 29 -7.17 -2.10 -8.23
N VAL A 30 -6.03 -2.37 -8.88
CA VAL A 30 -5.81 -3.62 -9.61
C VAL A 30 -4.58 -4.36 -9.07
N GLY A 31 -4.59 -5.69 -9.18
CA GLY A 31 -3.43 -6.51 -8.80
C GLY A 31 -3.46 -7.92 -9.38
N GLY A 32 -2.33 -8.62 -9.25
CA GLY A 32 -2.14 -9.99 -9.73
C GLY A 32 -1.55 -10.10 -11.15
N ASN A 33 -1.29 -11.33 -11.56
CA ASN A 33 -0.80 -11.70 -12.89
C ASN A 33 -1.67 -12.83 -13.47
N PRO A 34 -2.58 -12.56 -14.42
CA PRO A 34 -2.91 -11.24 -14.99
C PRO A 34 -3.68 -10.34 -14.00
N ALA A 35 -3.54 -9.02 -14.16
CA ALA A 35 -4.12 -8.02 -13.27
C ALA A 35 -5.66 -8.03 -13.34
N LYS A 36 -6.30 -8.05 -12.18
CA LYS A 36 -7.77 -7.97 -12.03
C LYS A 36 -8.12 -6.77 -11.13
N ILE A 37 -9.31 -6.22 -11.34
CA ILE A 37 -9.88 -5.20 -10.44
C ILE A 37 -10.17 -5.88 -9.10
N ILE A 38 -9.59 -5.33 -8.03
CA ILE A 38 -9.74 -5.82 -6.66
C ILE A 38 -10.85 -5.04 -5.96
N GLU A 39 -10.77 -3.71 -6.00
CA GLU A 39 -11.70 -2.80 -5.34
C GLU A 39 -11.62 -1.39 -5.95
N THR A 40 -12.51 -0.48 -5.50
CA THR A 40 -12.43 0.95 -5.82
C THR A 40 -11.44 1.67 -4.91
N ILE A 41 -10.88 2.78 -5.38
CA ILE A 41 -9.97 3.61 -4.56
C ILE A 41 -10.66 4.12 -3.31
N GLU A 42 -11.93 4.52 -3.39
CA GLU A 42 -12.67 5.01 -2.22
C GLU A 42 -12.72 3.97 -1.10
N ASN A 43 -12.89 2.69 -1.43
CA ASN A 43 -12.91 1.60 -0.45
C ASN A 43 -11.50 1.31 0.07
N PHE A 44 -10.51 1.34 -0.82
CA PHE A 44 -9.11 1.17 -0.46
C PHE A 44 -8.66 2.25 0.54
N GLU A 45 -8.91 3.52 0.24
CA GLU A 45 -8.56 4.65 1.10
C GLU A 45 -9.21 4.53 2.49
N LYS A 46 -10.52 4.27 2.57
CA LYS A 46 -11.23 4.08 3.85
C LYS A 46 -10.59 2.99 4.70
N LYS A 47 -10.13 1.90 4.08
CA LYS A 47 -9.52 0.77 4.77
C LYS A 47 -8.11 1.08 5.29
N TYR A 48 -7.32 1.84 4.52
CA TYR A 48 -5.90 2.06 4.81
C TYR A 48 -5.58 3.41 5.47
N ILE A 49 -6.48 4.40 5.43
CA ILE A 49 -6.32 5.70 6.09
C ILE A 49 -5.98 5.54 7.58
N LYS A 50 -6.60 4.58 8.28
CA LYS A 50 -6.32 4.31 9.70
C LYS A 50 -4.89 3.86 10.00
N TYR A 51 -4.17 3.34 9.00
CA TYR A 51 -2.75 2.95 9.14
C TYR A 51 -1.81 4.05 8.65
N ASN A 52 -2.33 5.17 8.15
CA ASN A 52 -1.50 6.30 7.78
C ASN A 52 -1.01 7.02 9.04
N MET A 53 0.22 6.72 9.42
CA MET A 53 0.86 7.25 10.62
C MET A 53 1.35 8.71 10.46
N GLY A 54 1.16 9.32 9.29
CA GLY A 54 1.53 10.73 9.06
C GLY A 54 3.04 11.02 9.14
N CYS A 55 3.90 9.99 9.13
CA CYS A 55 5.34 10.14 9.35
C CYS A 55 6.14 10.72 8.16
N LYS A 56 5.48 11.24 7.11
CA LYS A 56 6.13 11.59 5.82
C LYS A 56 7.18 12.70 5.96
N PHE A 57 7.03 13.58 6.94
CA PHE A 57 7.90 14.75 7.15
C PHE A 57 8.74 14.68 8.43
N LEU A 58 8.80 13.52 9.10
CA LEU A 58 9.59 13.35 10.31
C LEU A 58 11.05 13.01 9.96
N SER A 59 11.99 13.60 10.70
CA SER A 59 13.39 13.14 10.69
C SER A 59 13.51 11.71 11.23
N HIS A 60 14.66 11.06 10.99
CA HIS A 60 14.88 9.67 11.42
C HIS A 60 14.59 9.47 12.92
N ASP A 61 15.15 10.32 13.77
CA ASP A 61 15.02 10.22 15.23
C ASP A 61 13.57 10.45 15.68
N GLN A 62 12.90 11.47 15.12
CA GLN A 62 11.50 11.75 15.41
C GLN A 62 10.57 10.62 14.96
N LYS A 63 10.88 9.99 13.82
CA LYS A 63 10.12 8.85 13.30
C LYS A 63 10.32 7.63 14.19
N LEU A 64 11.54 7.37 14.66
CA LEU A 64 11.85 6.27 15.56
C LEU A 64 11.09 6.42 16.89
N ASP A 65 11.15 7.60 17.50
CA ASP A 65 10.44 7.93 18.73
C ASP A 65 8.92 7.82 18.55
N PHE A 66 8.41 8.29 17.42
CA PHE A 66 6.99 8.20 17.11
C PHE A 66 6.54 6.74 16.96
N LEU A 67 7.29 5.90 16.23
CA LEU A 67 6.95 4.49 16.07
C LEU A 67 7.05 3.72 17.38
N LYS A 68 8.04 4.00 18.23
CA LYS A 68 8.21 3.36 19.54
C LYS A 68 7.07 3.67 20.53
N LYS A 69 6.42 4.82 20.39
CA LYS A 69 5.30 5.25 21.27
C LYS A 69 3.95 4.62 20.90
N GLN A 70 3.86 3.98 19.74
CA GLN A 70 2.59 3.47 19.21
C GLN A 70 2.32 2.04 19.70
N PRO A 71 1.03 1.65 19.85
CA PRO A 71 0.68 0.30 20.28
C PRO A 71 1.18 -0.74 19.27
N GLU A 72 1.70 -1.88 19.77
CA GLU A 72 2.25 -2.96 18.93
C GLU A 72 1.22 -3.56 17.95
N GLU A 73 -0.06 -3.38 18.22
CA GLU A 73 -1.18 -3.85 17.38
C GLU A 73 -1.25 -3.14 16.02
N LEU A 74 -0.67 -1.95 15.90
CA LEU A 74 -0.58 -1.21 14.63
C LEU A 74 0.49 -1.77 13.69
N PHE A 75 1.41 -2.59 14.21
CA PHE A 75 2.44 -3.22 13.41
C PHE A 75 1.91 -4.54 12.84
N ILE A 76 2.08 -4.73 11.54
CA ILE A 76 1.80 -6.03 10.90
C ILE A 76 2.72 -7.05 11.56
N LYS A 77 2.16 -7.92 12.39
CA LYS A 77 2.85 -9.09 12.93
C LYS A 77 3.05 -10.08 11.79
N VAL A 78 4.05 -9.84 10.96
CA VAL A 78 4.52 -10.84 10.01
C VAL A 78 5.02 -12.01 10.85
N VAL A 79 4.38 -13.18 10.69
CA VAL A 79 4.87 -14.42 11.30
C VAL A 79 6.30 -14.62 10.80
N GLY A 80 7.28 -14.34 11.67
CA GLY A 80 8.70 -14.55 11.38
C GLY A 80 9.57 -13.33 11.07
N VAL A 81 9.21 -12.09 11.47
CA VAL A 81 10.19 -10.99 11.48
C VAL A 81 10.40 -10.51 12.92
N MET A 82 11.63 -10.74 13.41
CA MET A 82 12.14 -10.32 14.72
C MET A 82 11.70 -8.88 15.04
N SER A 83 11.13 -8.71 16.24
CA SER A 83 10.92 -7.42 16.87
C SER A 83 12.17 -6.55 16.73
N PHE A 84 12.01 -5.35 16.19
CA PHE A 84 13.04 -4.32 16.09
C PHE A 84 13.29 -3.66 17.47
N LYS A 85 13.32 -4.46 18.54
CA LYS A 85 13.50 -3.98 19.92
C LYS A 85 14.86 -4.36 20.52
N ASP A 86 15.65 -5.16 19.82
CA ASP A 86 16.94 -5.63 20.27
C ASP A 86 18.05 -5.39 19.23
N LYS A 87 18.47 -4.13 19.07
CA LYS A 87 19.81 -3.73 18.62
C LYS A 87 20.03 -2.25 18.82
#